data_AF-A0A2N2DXN7-F1
#
_entry.id   AF-A0A2N2DXN7-F1
#
_cell.length_a   1.000
_cell.length_b   1.000
_cell.length_c   1.000
_cell.angle_alpha   90.00
_cell.angle_beta   90.00
_cell.angle_gamma   90.00
#
_symmetry.space_group_name_H-M   'P 1'
#
loop_
_entity.id
_entity.type
_entity.pdbx_description
1 polymer ?
#
loop_
_entity_poly.entity_id
_entity_poly.type
_entity_poly.pdbx_seq_one_letter_code
_entity_poly.pdbx_strand_id
1 'polypeptide(L)'
;LLKVLLMQQVSKNSFSEIKTVKKTSVRQYRSYSLNIGERQGVSAAKILRNTEMYCGIDPALVGKIKVSRNSTLVEVASHVDPKVFQRLKKMGGNQKVVIETLESRDRR
;
A
#
# COMPACT_ATOMS: atom_id res chain seq x y z
N LEU A 1 39.63 51.14 -24.48
CA LEU A 1 38.16 51.22 -24.30
C LEU A 1 37.41 49.89 -24.54
N LEU A 2 38.08 48.72 -24.46
CA LEU A 2 37.43 47.42 -24.76
C LEU A 2 37.36 46.42 -23.57
N LYS A 3 37.67 46.85 -22.35
CA LYS A 3 37.75 45.96 -21.16
C LYS A 3 36.67 46.19 -20.10
N VAL A 4 35.73 47.10 -20.33
CA VAL A 4 34.72 47.47 -19.30
C VAL A 4 33.34 46.85 -19.57
N LEU A 5 33.07 46.34 -20.78
CA LEU A 5 31.74 45.85 -21.16
C LEU A 5 31.46 44.38 -20.80
N LEU A 6 32.46 43.59 -20.39
CA LEU A 6 32.26 42.16 -20.09
C LEU A 6 31.93 41.83 -18.63
N MET A 7 31.96 42.81 -17.71
CA MET A 7 31.70 42.56 -16.28
C MET A 7 30.25 42.78 -15.83
N GLN A 8 29.32 43.14 -16.71
CA GLN A 8 27.93 43.41 -16.31
C GLN A 8 26.98 42.22 -16.39
N GLN A 9 27.42 41.03 -16.82
CA GLN A 9 26.50 39.91 -17.06
C GLN A 9 26.89 38.61 -16.35
N VAL A 10 27.54 38.71 -15.19
CA VAL A 10 27.71 37.56 -14.29
C VAL A 10 26.48 37.47 -13.38
N SER A 11 25.48 36.78 -13.91
CA SER A 11 24.71 35.76 -13.20
C SER A 11 24.27 36.10 -11.78
N LYS A 12 23.20 36.89 -11.63
CA LYS A 12 22.25 36.70 -10.53
C LYS A 12 21.05 35.88 -11.03
N ASN A 13 21.33 34.66 -11.47
CA ASN A 13 20.30 33.64 -11.51
C ASN A 13 20.13 33.16 -10.06
N SER A 14 19.30 33.88 -9.31
CA SER A 14 18.78 33.34 -8.06
C SER A 14 17.95 32.11 -8.44
N PHE A 15 18.54 30.92 -8.26
CA PHE A 15 17.79 29.68 -8.30
C PHE A 15 16.83 29.74 -7.12
N SER A 16 15.60 30.18 -7.38
CA SER A 16 14.49 29.99 -6.46
C SER A 16 14.28 28.48 -6.38
N GLU A 17 14.76 27.88 -5.30
CA GLU A 17 14.50 26.49 -4.98
C GLU A 17 12.98 26.28 -5.05
N ILE A 18 12.54 25.45 -6.00
CA ILE A 18 11.13 25.11 -6.12
C ILE A 18 10.77 24.42 -4.82
N LYS A 19 10.08 25.12 -3.92
CA LYS A 19 9.50 24.52 -2.71
C LYS A 19 8.66 23.36 -3.19
N THR A 20 9.20 22.15 -3.08
CA THR A 20 8.48 20.92 -3.34
C THR A 20 7.38 20.91 -2.28
N VAL A 21 6.20 21.37 -2.67
CA VAL A 21 4.97 21.13 -1.92
C VAL A 21 4.99 19.63 -1.66
N LYS A 22 5.20 19.23 -0.41
CA LYS A 22 5.20 17.82 0.00
C LYS A 22 3.89 17.25 -0.55
N LYS A 23 3.97 16.52 -1.67
CA LYS A 23 2.81 15.79 -2.19
C LYS A 23 2.45 14.86 -1.06
N THR A 24 1.34 15.14 -0.39
CA THR A 24 0.74 14.23 0.58
C THR A 24 0.59 12.92 -0.16
N SER A 25 1.49 11.96 0.11
CA SER A 25 1.43 10.67 -0.54
C SER A 25 0.12 10.05 -0.09
N VAL A 26 -0.90 10.10 -0.93
CA VAL A 26 -2.14 9.36 -0.69
C VAL A 26 -1.69 7.92 -0.57
N ARG A 27 -1.78 7.36 0.63
CA ARG A 27 -1.43 5.95 0.86
C ARG A 27 -2.38 5.14 -0.02
N GLN A 28 -1.86 4.63 -1.13
CA GLN A 28 -2.62 3.78 -2.03
C GLN A 28 -2.71 2.40 -1.40
N TYR A 29 -3.90 1.81 -1.36
CA TYR A 29 -4.12 0.45 -0.87
C TYR A 29 -4.64 -0.44 -1.99
N ARG A 30 -4.22 -1.71 -1.96
CA ARG A 30 -4.79 -2.81 -2.76
C ARG A 30 -5.73 -3.61 -1.88
N SER A 31 -6.90 -3.92 -2.43
CA SER A 31 -7.92 -4.71 -1.74
C SER A 31 -7.78 -6.18 -2.10
N TYR A 32 -7.85 -7.03 -1.09
CA TYR A 32 -7.81 -8.47 -1.23
C TYR A 32 -9.06 -9.07 -0.59
N SER A 33 -9.71 -9.99 -1.30
CA SER A 33 -10.82 -10.79 -0.80
C SER A 33 -10.33 -12.17 -0.40
N LEU A 34 -10.71 -12.61 0.79
CA LEU A 34 -10.47 -13.94 1.32
C LEU A 34 -11.79 -14.70 1.42
N ASN A 35 -11.79 -15.98 1.07
CA ASN A 35 -12.95 -16.88 1.16
C ASN A 35 -13.22 -17.44 2.58
N ILE A 36 -12.81 -16.70 3.61
CA ILE A 36 -12.97 -17.06 5.02
C ILE A 36 -13.50 -15.85 5.79
N GLY A 37 -14.33 -16.08 6.78
CA GLY A 37 -15.00 -15.05 7.55
C GLY A 37 -15.34 -15.51 8.97
N GLU A 38 -16.33 -14.88 9.58
CA GLU A 38 -16.70 -15.13 10.98
C GLU A 38 -17.07 -16.59 11.26
N ARG A 39 -17.75 -17.28 10.32
CA ARG A 39 -18.12 -18.71 10.48
C ARG A 39 -16.91 -19.62 10.62
N GLN A 40 -15.76 -19.20 10.09
CA GLN A 40 -14.49 -19.90 10.16
C GLN A 40 -13.65 -19.45 11.36
N GLY A 41 -14.21 -18.66 12.28
CA GLY A 41 -13.50 -18.12 13.45
C GLY A 41 -12.43 -17.10 13.07
N VAL A 42 -12.65 -16.35 11.99
CA VAL A 42 -11.78 -15.23 11.56
C VAL A 42 -12.29 -13.94 12.18
N SER A 43 -11.37 -13.15 12.72
CA SER A 43 -11.62 -11.79 13.21
C SER A 43 -10.56 -10.84 12.65
N ALA A 44 -10.84 -9.53 12.65
CA ALA A 44 -9.89 -8.53 12.16
C ALA A 44 -8.54 -8.59 12.90
N ALA A 45 -8.57 -8.79 14.22
CA ALA A 45 -7.36 -8.97 15.03
C ALA A 45 -6.56 -10.22 14.63
N LYS A 46 -7.25 -11.33 14.32
CA LYS A 46 -6.61 -12.57 13.86
C LYS A 46 -5.99 -12.40 12.48
N ILE A 47 -6.66 -11.68 11.58
CA ILE A 47 -6.10 -11.33 10.25
C ILE A 47 -4.83 -10.50 10.40
N LEU A 48 -4.83 -9.46 11.24
CA LEU A 48 -3.64 -8.62 11.48
C LEU A 48 -2.46 -9.44 11.98
N ARG A 49 -2.66 -10.23 13.05
CA ARG A 49 -1.62 -11.11 13.60
C ARG A 49 -1.08 -12.11 12.57
N ASN A 50 -1.97 -12.71 11.78
CA ASN A 50 -1.57 -13.68 10.76
C ASN A 50 -0.88 -13.01 9.57
N THR A 51 -1.23 -11.78 9.25
CA THR A 51 -0.57 -10.99 8.20
C THR A 51 0.86 -10.66 8.61
N GLU A 52 1.07 -10.25 9.86
CA GLU A 52 2.41 -10.06 10.42
C GLU A 52 3.19 -11.39 10.47
N MET A 53 2.60 -12.44 11.04
CA MET A 53 3.27 -13.73 11.24
C MET A 53 3.64 -14.46 9.92
N TYR A 54 2.72 -14.54 8.95
CA TYR A 54 2.94 -15.33 7.73
C TYR A 54 3.50 -14.50 6.57
N CYS A 55 3.20 -13.21 6.55
CA CYS A 55 3.60 -12.33 5.45
C CYS A 55 4.74 -11.38 5.84
N GLY A 56 5.05 -11.20 7.13
CA GLY A 56 6.06 -10.24 7.58
C GLY A 56 5.67 -8.79 7.25
N ILE A 57 4.37 -8.53 7.12
CA ILE A 57 3.84 -7.20 6.79
C ILE A 57 3.52 -6.51 8.11
N ASP A 58 4.09 -5.32 8.31
CA ASP A 58 3.79 -4.47 9.45
C ASP A 58 2.27 -4.16 9.51
N PRO A 59 1.60 -4.35 10.66
CA PRO A 59 0.21 -3.97 10.86
C PRO A 59 -0.13 -2.54 10.43
N ALA A 60 0.83 -1.60 10.48
CA ALA A 60 0.65 -0.21 10.03
C ALA A 60 0.47 -0.06 8.51
N LEU A 61 0.83 -1.08 7.74
CA LEU A 61 0.63 -1.15 6.28
C LEU A 61 -0.71 -1.80 5.90
N VAL A 62 -1.43 -2.35 6.88
CA VAL A 62 -2.77 -2.89 6.70
C VAL A 62 -3.78 -1.76 6.91
N GLY A 63 -4.62 -1.55 5.89
CA GLY A 63 -5.69 -0.57 5.90
C GLY A 63 -6.96 -1.13 6.51
N LYS A 64 -8.09 -0.92 5.85
CA LYS A 64 -9.38 -1.41 6.33
C LYS A 64 -9.48 -2.94 6.23
N ILE A 65 -9.98 -3.56 7.29
CA ILE A 65 -10.38 -4.96 7.31
C ILE A 65 -11.90 -5.02 7.51
N LYS A 66 -12.61 -5.69 6.60
CA LYS A 66 -14.04 -6.00 6.73
C LYS A 66 -14.22 -7.50 6.78
N VAL A 67 -14.63 -8.03 7.93
CA VAL A 67 -14.97 -9.45 8.09
C VAL A 67 -16.47 -9.61 7.86
N SER A 68 -16.85 -10.48 6.94
CA SER A 68 -18.23 -10.92 6.71
C SER A 68 -18.41 -12.36 7.20
N ARG A 69 -19.62 -12.91 7.16
CA ARG A 69 -19.90 -14.28 7.62
C ARG A 69 -19.02 -15.35 6.97
N ASN A 70 -18.80 -15.26 5.64
CA ASN A 70 -18.09 -16.27 4.85
C ASN A 70 -16.86 -15.74 4.12
N SER A 71 -16.59 -14.43 4.19
CA SER A 71 -15.51 -13.79 3.46
C SER A 71 -14.91 -12.64 4.25
N THR A 72 -13.69 -12.25 3.91
CA THR A 72 -13.00 -11.13 4.55
C THR A 72 -12.33 -10.28 3.49
N LEU A 73 -12.51 -8.96 3.56
CA LEU A 73 -11.82 -8.00 2.72
C LEU A 73 -10.71 -7.33 3.54
N VAL A 74 -9.51 -7.28 2.96
CA VAL A 74 -8.32 -6.68 3.59
C VAL A 74 -7.69 -5.71 2.61
N GLU A 75 -7.45 -4.49 3.07
CA GLU A 75 -6.66 -3.51 2.33
C GLU A 75 -5.21 -3.56 2.81
N VAL A 76 -4.25 -3.58 1.89
CA VAL A 76 -2.81 -3.53 2.19
C VAL A 76 -2.15 -2.48 1.32
N ALA A 77 -1.16 -1.76 1.85
CA ALA A 77 -0.46 -0.73 1.11
C ALA A 77 0.07 -1.25 -0.25
N SER A 78 -0.12 -0.47 -1.31
CA SER A 78 0.10 -0.90 -2.71
C SER A 78 1.55 -1.21 -3.05
N HIS A 79 2.50 -0.68 -2.28
CA HIS A 79 3.92 -0.95 -2.44
C HIS A 79 4.34 -2.33 -1.87
N VAL A 80 3.47 -3.00 -1.11
CA VAL A 80 3.70 -4.36 -0.65
C VAL A 80 3.54 -5.32 -1.82
N ASP A 81 4.52 -6.20 -2.01
CA ASP A 81 4.47 -7.22 -3.06
C ASP A 81 3.26 -8.14 -2.86
N PRO A 82 2.34 -8.26 -3.85
CA PRO A 82 1.20 -9.16 -3.78
C PRO A 82 1.57 -10.61 -3.45
N LYS A 83 2.74 -11.09 -3.89
CA LYS A 83 3.22 -12.45 -3.62
C LYS A 83 3.46 -12.69 -2.13
N VAL A 84 3.82 -11.64 -1.40
CA VAL A 84 4.01 -11.71 0.05
C VAL A 84 2.67 -11.91 0.74
N PHE A 85 1.64 -11.17 0.32
CA PHE A 85 0.28 -11.33 0.85
C PHE A 85 -0.35 -12.69 0.52
N GLN A 86 0.03 -13.31 -0.60
CA GLN A 86 -0.40 -14.68 -0.96
C GLN A 86 0.04 -15.74 0.08
N ARG A 87 1.05 -15.46 0.92
CA ARG A 87 1.46 -16.37 2.02
C ARG A 87 0.41 -16.49 3.12
N LEU A 88 -0.51 -15.53 3.21
CA LEU A 88 -1.63 -15.54 4.16
C LEU A 88 -2.56 -16.75 3.94
N LYS A 89 -2.48 -17.43 2.79
CA LYS A 89 -3.17 -18.70 2.54
C LYS A 89 -2.88 -19.77 3.60
N LYS A 90 -1.73 -19.71 4.27
CA LYS A 90 -1.32 -20.64 5.34
C LYS A 90 -2.14 -20.52 6.63
N MET A 91 -2.86 -19.41 6.83
CA MET A 91 -3.73 -19.22 8.00
C MET A 91 -4.89 -20.22 8.07
N GLY A 92 -5.27 -20.81 6.94
CA GLY A 92 -6.46 -21.66 6.86
C GLY A 92 -6.39 -22.97 7.65
N GLY A 93 -5.21 -23.40 8.11
CA GLY A 93 -5.04 -24.72 8.71
C GLY A 93 -5.58 -25.79 7.76
N ASN A 94 -6.67 -26.46 8.16
CA ASN A 94 -7.37 -27.48 7.34
C ASN A 94 -8.29 -26.90 6.26
N GLN A 95 -8.50 -25.58 6.22
CA GLN A 95 -9.35 -24.91 5.25
C GLN A 95 -8.51 -24.28 4.15
N LYS A 96 -8.93 -24.47 2.89
CA LYS A 96 -8.28 -23.85 1.75
C LYS A 96 -8.63 -22.36 1.69
N VAL A 97 -7.69 -21.50 2.07
CA VAL A 97 -7.81 -20.06 1.90
C VAL A 97 -7.46 -19.67 0.47
N VAL A 98 -8.38 -18.99 -0.19
CA VAL A 98 -8.26 -18.39 -1.52
C VAL A 98 -8.19 -16.88 -1.31
N ILE A 99 -7.23 -16.24 -1.99
CA ILE A 99 -7.01 -14.79 -1.92
C ILE A 99 -7.13 -14.25 -3.33
N GLU A 100 -8.11 -13.38 -3.55
CA GLU A 100 -8.39 -12.71 -4.81
C GLU A 100 -8.04 -11.23 -4.69
N THR A 101 -7.27 -10.70 -5.64
CA THR A 101 -7.01 -9.27 -5.72
C THR A 101 -8.23 -8.60 -6.33
N LEU A 102 -8.85 -7.68 -5.59
CA LEU A 102 -9.89 -6.80 -6.12
C LEU A 102 -9.18 -5.62 -6.76
N GLU A 103 -8.75 -5.79 -8.01
CA GLU A 103 -8.35 -4.64 -8.81
C GLU A 103 -9.60 -3.78 -9.03
N SER A 104 -9.51 -2.50 -8.66
CA SER A 104 -10.50 -1.50 -9.06
C SER A 104 -10.59 -1.56 -10.58
N ARG A 105 -11.64 -2.22 -11.09
CA ARG A 105 -12.00 -2.19 -12.50
C ARG A 105 -12.39 -0.76 -12.82
N ASP A 106 -11.39 0.05 -13.13
CA ASP A 106 -11.55 1.26 -13.94
C ASP A 106 -12.01 0.75 -15.32
N ARG A 107 -13.33 0.58 -15.46
CA ARG A 107 -13.97 0.42 -16.76
C ARG A 107 -13.80 1.77 -17.46
N ARG A 108 -12.78 1.83 -18.31
CA ARG A 108 -12.62 2.85 -19.36
C ARG A 108 -13.89 3.01 -20.17
#